data_AF-A0AAP0G183-F1
#
_entry.id   AF-A0AAP0G183-F1
#
_cell.length_a   1.000
_cell.length_b   1.000
_cell.length_c   1.000
_cell.angle_alpha   90.00
_cell.angle_beta   90.00
_cell.angle_gamma   90.00
#
_symmetry.space_group_name_H-M   'P 1'
#
loop_
_entity.id
_entity.type
_entity.pdbx_description
1 polymer ?
#
loop_
_entity_poly.entity_id
_entity_poly.type
_entity_poly.pdbx_seq_one_letter_code
_entity_poly.pdbx_strand_id
1 'polypeptide(L)'
;MLMPCNVSSHWTLLVCLQKEKCWDFYDSYKSGRHRSNLPDLIKALYEEVSEALPADIIHWPINDVPNLPQQDNGDDCGVFVMKFMEEPLSTESISWQEKNNWCKEMPQFREEIAADILRIFSGIIKTKN
;
A
#
# COMPACT_ATOMS: atom_id res chain seq x y z
N MET A 1 3.71 3.78 -9.37
CA MET A 1 2.25 3.93 -9.15
C MET A 1 1.85 3.13 -7.92
N LEU A 2 1.01 3.67 -7.05
CA LEU A 2 0.52 3.00 -5.84
C LEU A 2 -0.89 2.48 -6.07
N MET A 3 -1.14 1.21 -5.77
CA MET A 3 -2.44 0.56 -5.96
C MET A 3 -2.86 -0.17 -4.68
N PRO A 4 -3.54 0.51 -3.74
CA PRO A 4 -4.17 -0.17 -2.62
C PRO A 4 -5.30 -1.08 -3.11
N CYS A 5 -5.29 -2.33 -2.65
CA CYS A 5 -6.19 -3.38 -3.10
C CYS A 5 -6.96 -3.93 -1.89
N ASN A 6 -8.28 -4.11 -2.02
CA ASN A 6 -9.06 -4.83 -1.01
C ASN A 6 -9.43 -6.22 -1.54
N VAL A 7 -8.89 -7.25 -0.91
CA VAL A 7 -9.16 -8.66 -1.26
C VAL A 7 -9.81 -9.34 -0.06
N SER A 8 -11.10 -9.66 -0.17
CA SER A 8 -11.86 -10.33 0.91
C SER A 8 -11.76 -9.62 2.27
N SER A 9 -11.97 -8.30 2.28
CA SER A 9 -11.88 -7.45 3.48
C SER A 9 -10.47 -7.26 4.06
N HIS A 10 -9.42 -7.75 3.39
CA HIS A 10 -8.03 -7.47 3.74
C HIS A 10 -7.43 -6.45 2.76
N TRP A 11 -6.80 -5.41 3.29
CA TRP A 11 -6.12 -4.39 2.49
C TRP A 11 -4.66 -4.78 2.26
N THR A 12 -4.24 -4.75 1.00
CA THR A 12 -2.86 -4.94 0.55
C THR A 12 -2.43 -3.79 -0.35
N LEU A 13 -1.15 -3.68 -0.67
CA LEU A 13 -0.63 -2.67 -1.59
C LEU A 13 0.19 -3.31 -2.71
N LEU A 14 -0.13 -2.94 -3.94
CA LEU A 14 0.72 -3.15 -5.11
C LEU A 14 1.45 -1.85 -5.44
N VAL A 15 2.76 -1.93 -5.63
CA VAL A 15 3.59 -0.80 -6.05
C VAL A 15 4.18 -1.12 -7.41
N CYS A 16 3.77 -0.39 -8.43
CA CYS A 16 4.36 -0.49 -9.78
C CYS A 16 5.65 0.33 -9.84
N LEU A 17 6.77 -0.36 -10.03
CA LEU A 17 8.10 0.18 -10.23
C LEU A 17 8.39 0.22 -11.73
N GLN A 18 7.97 1.31 -12.38
CA GLN A 18 7.94 1.42 -13.84
C GLN A 18 9.34 1.41 -14.50
N LYS A 19 10.37 1.92 -13.82
CA LYS A 19 11.74 1.92 -14.36
C LYS A 19 12.34 0.52 -14.32
N GLU A 20 12.04 -0.22 -13.27
CA GLU A 20 12.50 -1.58 -12.97
C GLU A 20 11.65 -2.63 -13.68
N LYS A 21 10.49 -2.24 -14.21
CA LYS A 21 9.51 -3.11 -14.86
C LYS A 21 9.07 -4.27 -13.96
N CYS A 22 8.76 -3.97 -12.71
CA CYS A 22 8.24 -4.94 -11.76
C CYS A 22 7.13 -4.34 -10.88
N TRP A 23 6.47 -5.22 -10.14
CA TRP A 23 5.52 -4.90 -9.10
C TRP A 23 6.05 -5.38 -7.77
N ASP A 24 5.97 -4.56 -6.73
CA ASP A 24 6.22 -5.00 -5.37
C ASP A 24 4.89 -5.17 -4.63
N PHE A 25 4.74 -6.31 -3.96
CA PHE A 25 3.54 -6.67 -3.23
C PHE A 25 3.77 -6.58 -1.72
N TYR A 26 2.92 -5.79 -1.09
CA TYR A 26 2.93 -5.51 0.34
C TYR A 26 1.70 -6.11 0.99
N ASP A 27 1.91 -7.10 1.85
CA ASP A 27 0.88 -7.79 2.62
C ASP A 27 1.31 -7.88 4.10
N SER A 28 0.53 -7.24 4.98
CA SER A 28 0.72 -7.31 6.43
C SER A 28 0.26 -8.65 7.04
N TYR A 29 -0.25 -9.58 6.23
CA TYR A 29 -0.77 -10.88 6.65
C TYR A 29 0.04 -12.05 6.10
N LYS A 30 0.59 -12.88 6.99
CA LYS A 30 1.55 -13.96 6.66
C LYS A 30 1.03 -15.09 5.77
N SER A 31 -0.25 -15.13 5.41
CA SER A 31 -0.85 -16.31 4.76
C SER A 31 -0.48 -16.50 3.29
N GLY A 32 -0.02 -15.44 2.60
CA GLY A 32 0.27 -15.46 1.16
C GLY A 32 -0.95 -15.68 0.25
N ARG A 33 -2.15 -15.82 0.82
CA ARG A 33 -3.39 -16.16 0.10
C ARG A 33 -3.86 -15.06 -0.85
N HIS A 34 -3.47 -13.81 -0.60
CA HIS A 34 -3.93 -12.67 -1.37
C HIS A 34 -3.17 -12.49 -2.70
N ARG A 35 -2.05 -13.20 -2.87
CA ARG A 35 -1.18 -13.10 -4.05
C ARG A 35 -1.79 -13.67 -5.33
N SER A 36 -2.63 -14.71 -5.22
CA SER A 36 -3.18 -15.40 -6.39
C SER A 36 -4.05 -14.51 -7.28
N ASN A 37 -4.64 -13.46 -6.72
CA ASN A 37 -5.59 -12.59 -7.41
C ASN A 37 -4.93 -11.37 -8.06
N LEU A 38 -3.64 -11.14 -7.81
CA LEU A 38 -2.93 -9.94 -8.29
C LEU A 38 -2.79 -9.88 -9.82
N PRO A 39 -2.52 -10.98 -10.55
CA PRO A 39 -2.44 -10.94 -12.01
C PRO A 39 -3.76 -10.48 -12.66
N ASP A 40 -4.89 -10.99 -12.17
CA ASP A 40 -6.22 -10.60 -12.66
C ASP A 40 -6.51 -9.13 -12.35
N LEU A 41 -6.09 -8.65 -11.17
CA LEU A 41 -6.27 -7.26 -10.78
C LEU A 41 -5.42 -6.30 -11.63
N ILE A 42 -4.16 -6.65 -11.92
CA ILE A 42 -3.28 -5.88 -12.81
C ILE A 42 -3.84 -5.86 -14.23
N LYS A 43 -4.37 -6.99 -14.71
CA LYS A 43 -5.03 -7.08 -16.01
C LYS A 43 -6.26 -6.18 -16.07
N ALA A 44 -7.13 -6.24 -15.06
CA ALA A 44 -8.31 -5.38 -14.99
C ALA A 44 -7.93 -3.88 -14.98
N LEU A 45 -6.89 -3.50 -14.22
CA LEU A 45 -6.36 -2.13 -14.25
C LEU A 45 -5.89 -1.75 -15.66
N TYR A 46 -5.15 -2.62 -16.33
CA TYR A 46 -4.68 -2.36 -17.69
C TYR A 46 -5.84 -2.20 -18.68
N GLU A 47 -6.88 -3.01 -18.59
CA GLU A 47 -8.05 -2.90 -19.47
C GLU A 47 -8.77 -1.56 -19.30
N GLU A 48 -8.85 -1.02 -18.08
CA GLU A 48 -9.49 0.27 -17.77
C GLU A 48 -8.65 1.48 -18.23
N VAL A 49 -7.32 1.41 -18.16
CA VAL A 49 -6.42 2.55 -18.43
C VAL A 49 -5.28 2.22 -19.39
N SER A 50 -5.56 1.38 -20.39
CA SER A 50 -4.55 0.84 -21.33
C SER A 50 -3.75 1.92 -22.06
N GLU A 51 -4.37 3.06 -22.39
CA GLU A 51 -3.71 4.18 -23.07
C GLU A 51 -2.66 4.88 -22.18
N ALA A 52 -2.76 4.75 -20.86
CA ALA A 52 -1.86 5.38 -19.90
C ALA A 52 -0.75 4.44 -19.40
N LEU A 53 -0.81 3.15 -19.71
CA LEU A 53 0.09 2.13 -19.18
C LEU A 53 0.87 1.39 -20.28
N PRO A 54 2.11 0.94 -20.02
CA PRO A 54 2.84 0.07 -20.93
C PRO A 54 2.07 -1.22 -21.21
N ALA A 55 2.03 -1.68 -22.47
CA ALA A 55 1.33 -2.91 -22.84
C ALA A 55 1.92 -4.17 -22.17
N ASP A 56 3.21 -4.16 -21.84
CA ASP A 56 3.89 -5.27 -21.16
C ASP A 56 3.69 -5.28 -19.64
N ILE A 57 2.99 -4.29 -19.06
CA ILE A 57 2.84 -4.12 -17.60
C ILE A 57 2.19 -5.34 -16.91
N ILE A 58 1.28 -6.03 -17.63
CA ILE A 58 0.58 -7.23 -17.17
C ILE A 58 1.49 -8.47 -17.07
N HIS A 59 2.67 -8.41 -17.67
CA HIS A 59 3.66 -9.50 -17.69
C HIS A 59 4.84 -9.26 -16.76
N TRP A 60 4.88 -8.11 -16.11
CA TRP A 60 5.96 -7.78 -15.18
C TRP A 60 5.91 -8.67 -13.94
N PRO A 61 7.08 -9.08 -13.40
CA PRO A 61 7.13 -9.91 -12.20
C PRO A 61 6.55 -9.17 -11.00
N ILE A 62 5.90 -9.92 -10.11
CA ILE A 62 5.43 -9.44 -8.82
C ILE A 62 6.39 -9.96 -7.74
N ASN A 63 7.08 -9.09 -7.03
CA ASN A 63 8.02 -9.46 -5.98
C ASN A 63 7.34 -9.38 -4.62
N ASP A 64 7.69 -10.28 -3.71
CA ASP A 64 7.35 -10.13 -2.30
C ASP A 64 8.41 -9.25 -1.63
N VAL A 65 7.98 -8.32 -0.79
CA VAL A 65 8.91 -7.47 -0.05
C VAL A 65 9.36 -8.18 1.24
N PRO A 66 10.67 -8.41 1.43
CA PRO A 66 11.15 -9.18 2.56
C PRO A 66 11.04 -8.39 3.88
N ASN A 67 10.82 -9.10 4.98
CA ASN A 67 10.83 -8.57 6.35
C ASN A 67 9.77 -7.49 6.63
N LEU A 68 8.69 -7.42 5.87
CA LEU A 68 7.59 -6.51 6.16
C LEU A 68 7.06 -6.72 7.58
N PRO A 69 6.80 -5.64 8.34
CA PRO A 69 6.01 -5.70 9.56
C PRO A 69 4.67 -6.41 9.30
N GLN A 70 4.28 -7.29 10.23
CA GLN A 70 3.09 -8.11 10.10
C GLN A 70 2.11 -7.75 11.21
N GLN A 71 0.82 -7.66 10.87
CA GLN A 71 -0.23 -7.39 11.85
C GLN A 71 -0.49 -8.62 12.72
N ASP A 72 -0.95 -8.38 13.94
CA ASP A 72 -1.40 -9.42 14.89
C ASP A 72 -2.92 -9.34 15.17
N ASN A 73 -3.62 -8.46 14.45
CA ASN A 73 -5.07 -8.25 14.54
C ASN A 73 -5.75 -8.33 13.15
N GLY A 74 -7.05 -8.04 13.10
CA GLY A 74 -7.89 -8.16 11.90
C GLY A 74 -8.30 -6.83 11.26
N ASP A 75 -7.95 -5.69 11.84
CA ASP A 75 -8.49 -4.37 11.51
C ASP A 75 -7.44 -3.33 11.11
N ASP A 76 -6.15 -3.57 11.39
CA ASP A 76 -5.09 -2.61 11.06
C ASP A 76 -4.53 -2.72 9.64
N CYS A 77 -4.98 -3.67 8.81
CA CYS A 77 -4.46 -3.85 7.44
C CYS A 77 -4.47 -2.55 6.61
N GLY A 78 -5.50 -1.70 6.77
CA GLY A 78 -5.55 -0.40 6.10
C GLY A 78 -4.50 0.59 6.61
N VAL A 79 -4.21 0.58 7.91
CA VAL A 79 -3.15 1.40 8.51
C VAL A 79 -1.78 0.93 8.04
N PHE A 80 -1.53 -0.38 8.02
CA PHE A 80 -0.32 -0.96 7.44
C PHE A 80 -0.13 -0.53 5.98
N VAL A 81 -1.17 -0.59 5.14
CA VAL A 81 -1.11 -0.13 3.75
C VAL A 81 -0.71 1.35 3.66
N MET A 82 -1.28 2.23 4.47
CA MET A 82 -0.89 3.65 4.49
C MET A 82 0.57 3.84 4.90
N LYS A 83 1.05 3.12 5.92
CA LYS A 83 2.45 3.16 6.35
C LYS A 83 3.41 2.56 5.30
N PHE A 84 3.00 1.52 4.57
CA PHE A 84 3.79 0.95 3.47
C PHE A 84 3.96 1.93 2.31
N MET A 85 2.95 2.77 2.03
CA MET A 85 3.05 3.81 0.98
C MET A 85 4.13 4.86 1.27
N GLU A 86 4.57 5.03 2.53
CA GLU A 86 5.61 6.01 2.87
C GLU A 86 6.98 5.65 2.26
N GLU A 87 7.29 4.37 2.09
CA GLU A 87 8.58 3.91 1.53
C GLU A 87 8.77 4.34 0.06
N PRO A 88 7.90 3.97 -0.88
CA PRO A 88 8.09 4.34 -2.29
C PRO A 88 7.93 5.84 -2.55
N LEU A 89 7.44 6.60 -1.57
CA LEU A 89 7.35 8.06 -1.61
C LEU A 89 8.55 8.76 -0.96
N SER A 90 9.35 8.03 -0.19
CA SER A 90 10.53 8.54 0.50
C SER A 90 11.73 8.62 -0.44
N THR A 91 12.60 9.61 -0.20
CA THR A 91 13.94 9.67 -0.83
C THR A 91 14.97 8.79 -0.12
N GLU A 92 14.63 8.28 1.06
CA GLU A 92 15.47 7.42 1.89
C GLU A 92 14.92 5.99 1.89
N SER A 93 15.81 5.01 1.76
CA SER A 93 15.45 3.59 1.83
C SER A 93 15.03 3.19 3.24
N ILE A 94 13.88 2.54 3.39
CA ILE A 94 13.40 2.05 4.68
C ILE A 94 13.90 0.63 4.95
N SER A 95 14.52 0.41 6.11
CA SER A 95 14.82 -0.94 6.60
C SER A 95 13.59 -1.52 7.32
N TRP A 96 12.86 -2.43 6.65
CA TRP A 96 11.67 -3.06 7.22
C TRP A 96 11.96 -3.87 8.50
N GLN A 97 13.18 -4.39 8.64
CA GLN A 97 13.60 -5.13 9.84
C GLN A 97 13.54 -4.27 11.11
N GLU A 98 13.77 -2.96 10.99
CA GLU A 98 13.76 -2.00 12.09
C GLU A 98 12.33 -1.54 12.45
N LYS A 99 11.34 -1.86 11.61
CA LYS A 99 9.94 -1.44 11.73
C LYS A 99 9.04 -2.54 12.34
N ASN A 100 9.62 -3.56 12.95
CA ASN A 100 8.91 -4.74 13.44
C ASN A 100 7.97 -4.49 14.66
N ASN A 101 8.01 -3.30 15.29
CA ASN A 101 7.18 -2.95 16.45
C ASN A 101 5.87 -2.24 16.10
N TRP A 102 5.53 -2.13 14.81
CA TRP A 102 4.35 -1.39 14.33
C TRP A 102 3.04 -1.73 15.04
N CYS A 103 2.77 -3.00 15.38
CA CYS A 103 1.56 -3.37 16.13
C CYS A 103 1.41 -2.59 17.45
N LYS A 104 2.52 -2.27 18.13
CA LYS A 104 2.51 -1.47 19.37
C LYS A 104 2.29 0.02 19.10
N GLU A 105 2.66 0.50 17.91
CA GLU A 105 2.55 1.89 17.48
C GLU A 105 1.19 2.19 16.79
N MET A 106 0.41 1.15 16.42
CA MET A 106 -0.89 1.32 15.73
C MET A 106 -1.85 2.30 16.42
N PRO A 107 -2.00 2.35 17.76
CA PRO A 107 -2.80 3.38 18.40
C PRO A 107 -2.37 4.80 18.04
N GLN A 108 -1.05 5.06 18.08
CA GLN A 108 -0.49 6.36 17.73
C GLN A 108 -0.67 6.66 16.24
N PHE A 109 -0.41 5.70 15.34
CA PHE A 109 -0.61 5.91 13.90
C PHE A 109 -2.07 6.25 13.57
N ARG A 110 -3.03 5.57 14.20
CA ARG A 110 -4.47 5.89 14.02
C ARG A 110 -4.81 7.30 14.48
N GLU A 111 -4.27 7.73 15.62
CA GLU A 111 -4.45 9.10 16.14
C GLU A 111 -3.85 10.14 15.18
N GLU A 112 -2.65 9.90 14.66
CA GLU A 112 -1.98 10.78 13.70
C GLU A 112 -2.79 10.92 12.40
N ILE A 113 -3.22 9.80 11.83
CA ILE A 113 -4.06 9.78 10.62
C ILE A 113 -5.38 10.54 10.84
N ALA A 114 -6.06 10.29 11.97
CA ALA A 114 -7.30 10.98 12.29
C ALA A 114 -7.06 12.50 12.44
N ALA A 115 -5.99 12.89 13.12
CA ALA A 115 -5.62 14.30 13.28
C ALA A 115 -5.32 14.96 11.94
N ASP A 116 -4.62 14.29 11.03
CA ASP A 116 -4.31 14.82 9.70
C ASP A 116 -5.55 15.00 8.84
N ILE A 117 -6.47 14.02 8.83
CA ILE A 117 -7.76 14.14 8.17
C ILE A 117 -8.52 15.37 8.69
N LEU A 118 -8.61 15.54 10.01
CA LEU A 118 -9.28 16.67 10.64
C LEU A 118 -8.63 18.01 10.29
N ARG A 119 -7.29 18.08 10.27
CA ARG A 119 -6.54 19.28 9.87
C ARG A 119 -6.86 19.67 8.43
N ILE A 120 -6.86 18.72 7.50
CA ILE A 120 -7.19 18.95 6.09
C ILE A 120 -8.60 19.54 5.97
N PHE A 121 -9.60 18.93 6.62
CA PHE A 121 -10.96 19.46 6.58
C PHE A 121 -11.09 20.84 7.22
N SER A 122 -10.40 21.09 8.34
CA SER A 122 -10.39 22.40 8.99
C SER A 122 -9.79 23.52 8.12
N GLY A 123 -8.77 23.19 7.33
CA GLY A 123 -8.13 24.11 6.38
C GLY A 123 -9.03 24.44 5.19
N ILE A 124 -9.70 23.42 4.63
CA ILE A 124 -10.63 23.57 3.49
C ILE A 124 -11.80 24.49 3.86
N ILE A 125 -12.33 24.39 5.09
CA ILE A 125 -13.42 25.24 5.57
C ILE A 125 -12.98 26.71 5.68
N LYS A 126 -11.74 26.98 6.10
CA LYS A 126 -11.22 28.35 6.25
C LYS A 126 -10.94 29.05 4.93
N THR A 127 -10.61 28.31 3.86
CA THR A 127 -10.33 28.89 2.53
C THR A 127 -11.58 29.19 1.68
N LYS A 128 -12.77 28.82 2.16
CA LYS A 128 -14.05 29.00 1.45
C LYS A 128 -14.88 30.20 1.93
N ASN A 129 -14.35 31.02 2.84
CA ASN A 129 -14.92 32.28 3.31
C ASN A 129 -14.06 33.46 2.86
#